data_AF-A0A9D9SD60-F1
#
_entry.id   AF-A0A9D9SD60-F1
#
_cell.length_a   1.000
_cell.length_b   1.000
_cell.length_c   1.000
_cell.angle_alpha   90.00
_cell.angle_beta   90.00
_cell.angle_gamma   90.00
#
_symmetry.space_group_name_H-M   'P 1'
#
loop_
_entity.id
_entity.type
_entity.pdbx_description
1 polymer ?
#
loop_
_entity_poly.entity_id
_entity_poly.type
_entity_poly.pdbx_seq_one_letter_code
_entity_poly.pdbx_strand_id
1 'polypeptide(L)'
;MDWKIFGTAFLTLFLAELGDKTQLAVITMTASTESKISVFLGASLALIVVTLLGVLLGGVLSQYVPTEWLQRIVAVAFIVIGVLMLLGKL
;
A
#
# COMPACT_ATOMS: atom_id res chain seq x y z
N MET A 1 -18.58 -15.13 -3.65
CA MET A 1 -17.82 -13.89 -3.47
C MET A 1 -18.82 -12.76 -3.42
N ASP A 2 -18.87 -12.01 -2.32
CA ASP A 2 -19.66 -10.78 -2.26
C ASP A 2 -19.05 -9.75 -3.20
N TRP A 3 -19.61 -9.63 -4.41
CA TRP A 3 -19.14 -8.70 -5.45
C TRP A 3 -19.08 -7.24 -4.94
N LYS A 4 -19.90 -6.94 -3.92
CA LYS A 4 -19.89 -5.68 -3.18
C LYS A 4 -18.57 -5.44 -2.45
N ILE A 5 -18.04 -6.44 -1.74
CA ILE A 5 -16.78 -6.34 -0.99
C ILE A 5 -15.61 -6.16 -1.95
N PHE A 6 -15.62 -6.89 -3.07
CA PHE A 6 -14.61 -6.72 -4.11
C PHE A 6 -14.62 -5.29 -4.67
N GLY A 7 -15.81 -4.79 -5.06
CA GLY A 7 -15.95 -3.45 -5.61
C GLY A 7 -15.53 -2.34 -4.64
N THR A 8 -15.90 -2.44 -3.36
CA THR A 8 -15.51 -1.44 -2.35
C THR A 8 -14.02 -1.49 -2.05
N ALA A 9 -13.43 -2.68 -1.90
CA ALA A 9 -12.00 -2.83 -1.68
C ALA A 9 -11.19 -2.29 -2.87
N PHE A 10 -11.58 -2.65 -4.10
CA PHE A 10 -10.94 -2.15 -5.32
C PHE A 10 -11.00 -0.63 -5.41
N LEU A 11 -12.19 -0.04 -5.26
CA LEU A 11 -12.35 1.41 -5.40
C LEU A 11 -11.60 2.17 -4.29
N THR A 12 -11.64 1.66 -3.06
CA THR A 12 -10.96 2.29 -1.90
C THR A 12 -9.44 2.25 -2.09
N LEU A 13 -8.88 1.09 -2.44
CA LEU A 13 -7.44 0.96 -2.69
C LEU A 13 -7.01 1.77 -3.91
N PHE A 14 -7.79 1.71 -5.00
CA PHE A 14 -7.51 2.49 -6.20
C PHE A 14 -7.44 3.99 -5.89
N LEU A 15 -8.45 4.53 -5.19
CA LEU A 15 -8.47 5.94 -4.79
C LEU A 15 -7.34 6.29 -3.82
N ALA A 16 -7.02 5.41 -2.87
CA ALA A 16 -5.97 5.63 -1.89
C ALA A 16 -4.56 5.65 -2.51
N GLU A 17 -4.34 4.84 -3.54
CA GLU A 17 -3.03 4.70 -4.20
C GLU A 17 -2.85 5.69 -5.37
N LEU A 18 -3.91 6.38 -5.82
CA LEU A 18 -3.83 7.35 -6.91
C LEU A 18 -2.93 8.53 -6.57
N GLY A 19 -1.89 8.74 -7.38
CA GLY A 19 -0.96 9.86 -7.22
C GLY A 19 0.12 9.63 -6.15
N ASP A 20 0.29 8.40 -5.66
CA ASP A 20 1.35 8.09 -4.71
C ASP A 20 2.75 8.14 -5.35
N LYS A 21 3.78 8.29 -4.49
CA LYS A 21 5.20 8.26 -4.86
C LYS A 21 5.58 7.00 -5.63
N THR A 22 4.97 5.86 -5.32
CA THR A 22 5.18 4.61 -6.07
C THR A 22 4.76 4.76 -7.54
N GLN A 23 3.66 5.45 -7.84
CA GLN A 23 3.23 5.71 -9.22
C GLN A 23 4.23 6.61 -9.96
N LEU A 24 4.73 7.65 -9.31
CA LEU A 24 5.78 8.51 -9.88
C LEU A 24 7.05 7.71 -10.18
N ALA A 25 7.45 6.79 -9.29
CA ALA A 25 8.60 5.91 -9.52
C ALA A 25 8.38 4.97 -10.72
N VAL A 26 7.17 4.45 -10.91
CA VAL A 26 6.83 3.62 -12.08
C VAL A 26 6.88 4.45 -13.36
N ILE A 27 6.38 5.68 -13.35
CA ILE A 27 6.43 6.60 -14.49
C ILE A 27 7.89 6.91 -14.86
N THR A 28 8.75 7.22 -13.89
CA THR A 28 10.17 7.52 -14.15
C THR A 28 10.94 6.30 -14.63
N MET A 29 10.67 5.12 -14.08
CA MET A 29 11.24 3.85 -14.57
C MET A 29 10.79 3.54 -15.99
N THR A 30 9.52 3.78 -16.31
CA THR A 30 8.98 3.61 -17.66
C THR A 30 9.60 4.60 -18.65
N ALA A 31 9.88 5.83 -18.20
CA ALA A 31 10.56 6.83 -19.03
C ALA A 31 12.05 6.51 -19.27
N SER A 32 12.70 5.81 -18.35
CA SER A 32 14.14 5.49 -18.40
C SER A 32 14.45 4.13 -19.04
N THR A 33 13.44 3.31 -19.31
CA THR A 33 13.59 1.92 -19.79
C THR A 33 12.95 1.78 -21.18
N GLU A 34 13.62 1.12 -22.13
CA GLU A 34 13.05 0.92 -23.47
C GLU A 34 11.80 0.01 -23.47
N SER A 35 11.74 -0.97 -22.55
CA SER A 35 10.64 -1.92 -22.45
C SER A 35 9.57 -1.51 -21.43
N LYS A 36 8.54 -0.81 -21.92
CA LYS A 36 7.36 -0.39 -21.12
C LYS A 36 6.61 -1.58 -20.50
N ILE A 37 6.55 -2.70 -21.22
CA ILE A 37 5.84 -3.91 -20.78
C ILE A 37 6.56 -4.55 -19.59
N SER A 38 7.89 -4.56 -19.58
CA SER A 38 8.67 -5.11 -18.47
C SER A 38 8.45 -4.32 -17.18
N VAL A 39 8.46 -2.98 -17.26
CA VAL A 39 8.19 -2.11 -16.11
C VAL A 39 6.76 -2.30 -15.61
N PHE A 40 5.77 -2.38 -16.51
CA PHE A 40 4.38 -2.61 -16.14
C PHE A 40 4.18 -3.95 -15.40
N LEU A 41 4.75 -5.04 -15.92
CA LEU A 41 4.65 -6.36 -15.29
C LEU A 41 5.38 -6.40 -13.95
N GLY A 42 6.58 -5.82 -13.88
CA GLY A 42 7.36 -5.74 -12.64
C GLY A 42 6.65 -4.96 -11.54
N ALA A 43 6.14 -3.76 -11.86
CA ALA A 43 5.39 -2.94 -10.93
C ALA A 43 4.08 -3.60 -10.48
N SER A 44 3.35 -4.22 -11.40
CA SER A 44 2.11 -4.93 -11.09
C SER A 44 2.36 -6.13 -10.18
N LEU A 45 3.38 -6.93 -10.47
CA LEU A 45 3.77 -8.06 -9.62
C LEU A 45 4.22 -7.60 -8.24
N ALA A 46 5.02 -6.54 -8.16
CA ALA A 46 5.44 -5.97 -6.89
C ALA A 46 4.25 -5.54 -6.04
N LEU A 47 3.27 -4.83 -6.63
CA LEU A 47 2.06 -4.41 -5.94
C LEU A 47 1.22 -5.59 -5.45
N ILE A 48 1.03 -6.61 -6.29
CA ILE A 48 0.31 -7.84 -5.92
C ILE A 48 0.99 -8.52 -4.74
N VAL A 49 2.32 -8.69 -4.79
CA VAL A 49 3.08 -9.36 -3.74
C VAL A 49 3.01 -8.57 -2.43
N VAL A 50 3.22 -7.26 -2.46
CA VAL A 50 3.19 -6.43 -1.24
C VAL A 50 1.79 -6.44 -0.62
N THR A 51 0.74 -6.34 -1.43
CA THR A 51 -0.65 -6.36 -0.97
C THR A 51 -1.01 -7.71 -0.39
N LEU A 52 -0.62 -8.80 -1.07
CA LEU A 52 -0.87 -10.16 -0.61
C LEU A 52 -0.19 -10.41 0.74
N LEU A 53 1.08 -10.04 0.87
CA LEU A 53 1.81 -10.15 2.14
C LEU A 53 1.14 -9.31 3.23
N GLY A 54 0.72 -8.08 2.92
CA GLY A 54 0.02 -7.20 3.86
C GLY A 54 -1.30 -7.82 4.37
N VAL A 55 -2.11 -8.38 3.48
CA VAL A 55 -3.39 -9.02 3.83
C VAL A 55 -3.17 -10.31 4.61
N LEU A 56 -2.21 -11.15 4.21
CA LEU A 56 -1.91 -12.41 4.90
C LEU A 56 -1.39 -12.14 6.32
N LEU A 57 -0.39 -11.27 6.46
CA LEU A 57 0.19 -10.93 7.76
C LEU A 57 -0.82 -10.19 8.63
N GLY A 58 -1.56 -9.24 8.08
CA GLY A 58 -2.61 -8.52 8.79
C GLY A 58 -3.72 -9.43 9.29
N GLY A 59 -4.17 -10.37 8.46
CA GLY A 59 -5.19 -11.35 8.82
C GLY A 59 -4.75 -12.36 9.88
N VAL A 60 -3.46 -12.76 9.87
CA VAL A 60 -2.88 -13.60 10.93
C VAL A 60 -2.75 -12.79 12.22
N LEU A 61 -2.20 -11.57 12.16
CA LEU A 61 -2.04 -10.71 13.33
C LEU A 61 -3.36 -10.37 14.01
N SER A 62 -4.44 -10.18 13.26
CA SER A 62 -5.77 -9.92 13.83
C SER A 62 -6.36 -11.09 14.61
N GLN A 63 -5.84 -12.31 14.44
CA GLN A 63 -6.27 -13.48 15.23
C GLN A 63 -5.59 -13.54 16.60
N TYR A 64 -4.38 -12.98 16.71
CA TYR A 64 -3.59 -13.00 17.96
C TYR A 64 -3.67 -11.70 18.75
N VAL A 65 -3.92 -10.57 18.08
CA VAL A 65 -3.95 -9.24 18.68
C VAL A 65 -5.35 -8.64 18.52
N PRO A 66 -5.99 -8.15 19.61
CA PRO A 66 -7.28 -7.49 19.50
C PRO A 66 -7.17 -6.25 18.58
N THR A 67 -8.14 -6.11 17.67
CA THR A 67 -8.17 -5.06 16.64
C THR A 67 -8.00 -3.64 17.21
N GLU A 68 -8.51 -3.39 18.42
CA GLU A 68 -8.41 -2.11 19.12
C GLU A 68 -6.95 -1.71 19.41
N TRP A 69 -6.12 -2.67 19.84
CA TRP A 69 -4.69 -2.43 20.09
C TRP A 69 -3.94 -2.22 18.80
N LEU A 70 -4.27 -3.01 17.76
CA LEU A 70 -3.66 -2.86 16.43
C LEU A 70 -3.94 -1.45 15.86
N GLN A 71 -5.19 -0.99 15.92
CA GLN A 71 -5.57 0.36 15.48
C GLN A 71 -4.84 1.46 16.25
N ARG A 72 -4.71 1.33 17.57
CA ARG A 72 -3.97 2.31 18.39
C ARG A 72 -2.49 2.37 18.01
N ILE A 73 -1.85 1.21 17.81
CA ILE A 73 -0.43 1.14 17.42
C ILE A 73 -0.25 1.80 16.04
N VAL A 74 -1.10 1.48 15.07
CA VAL A 74 -1.04 2.07 13.72
C VAL A 74 -1.27 3.58 13.77
N ALA A 75 -2.25 4.06 14.55
CA ALA A 75 -2.51 5.48 14.69
C ALA A 75 -1.31 6.24 15.30
N VAL A 76 -0.71 5.70 16.37
CA VAL A 76 0.49 6.28 16.99
C VAL A 76 1.67 6.29 16.00
N ALA A 77 1.88 5.19 15.27
CA ALA A 77 2.92 5.12 14.25
C ALA A 77 2.73 6.17 13.15
N PHE A 78 1.50 6.36 12.66
CA PHE A 78 1.18 7.41 11.68
C PHE A 78 1.43 8.82 12.22
N ILE A 79 1.07 9.09 13.47
CA ILE A 79 1.36 10.39 14.11
C ILE A 79 2.87 10.61 14.21
N VAL A 80 3.63 9.61 14.66
CA VAL A 80 5.09 9.71 14.78
C VAL A 80 5.72 9.97 13.42
N ILE A 81 5.35 9.21 12.38
CA ILE A 81 5.84 9.40 11.02
C ILE A 81 5.47 10.81 10.52
N GLY A 82 4.24 11.24 10.73
CA GLY A 82 3.78 12.58 10.34
C GLY A 82 4.56 13.70 11.03
N VAL A 83 4.83 13.58 12.33
CA VAL A 83 5.64 14.55 13.07
C VAL A 83 7.09 14.56 12.59
N LEU A 84 7.69 13.38 12.36
CA LEU A 84 9.05 13.29 11.84
C LEU A 84 9.19 13.92 10.44
N MET A 85 8.19 13.71 9.58
CA MET A 85 8.11 14.30 8.26
C MET A 85 7.94 15.83 8.32
N LEU A 86 7.10 16.34 9.24
CA LEU A 86 6.95 17.79 9.47
C LEU A 86 8.24 18.45 9.98
N LEU A 87 9.01 17.73 10.79
CA LEU A 87 10.31 18.20 11.30
C LEU A 87 11.44 18.04 10.26
N GLY A 88 11.17 17.50 9.07
CA GLY A 88 12.17 17.27 8.02
C GLY A 88 13.25 16.26 8.40
N LYS A 89 12.97 15.38 9.37
CA LYS A 89 13.85 14.26 9.74
C LYS A 89 13.61 13.01 8.88
N LEU A 90 12.58 13.06 8.02
CA LEU A 90 12.18 12.07 7.03
C LEU A 90 11.85 12.80 5.73
#